data_AF-A0AAW0J258-F1
#
_entry.id   AF-A0AAW0J258-F1
#
_cell.length_a   1.000
_cell.length_b   1.000
_cell.length_c   1.000
_cell.angle_alpha   90.00
_cell.angle_beta   90.00
_cell.angle_gamma   90.00
#
_symmetry.space_group_name_H-M   'P 1'
#
loop_
_entity.id
_entity.type
_entity.pdbx_description
1 polymer ?
#
loop_
_entity_poly.entity_id
_entity_poly.type
_entity_poly.pdbx_seq_one_letter_code
_entity_poly.pdbx_strand_id
1 'polypeptide(L)'
;MTECTPKHVEHRFKTLKTNWNTIALLRNKKSKFGWKIITYDRTVYDEEVEKQVDPSHVASNETWSHRKRSHATMIEDAVYQDLSIQLGKVASAIEKISENQLNFGSLYEEVMKMDGFEENMLASTFDHLNGDEKQAKSFMLKIDKLHKQWL
;
A
#
# COMPACT_ATOMS: atom_id res chain seq x y z
N MET A 1 -20.62 21.92 16.40
CA MET A 1 -20.50 21.81 14.93
C MET A 1 -19.78 23.04 14.43
N THR A 2 -18.53 22.92 14.02
CA THR A 2 -17.76 24.04 13.43
C THR A 2 -18.25 24.23 12.00
N GLU A 3 -18.99 25.31 11.74
CA GLU A 3 -19.48 25.64 10.40
C GLU A 3 -18.31 25.93 9.46
N CYS A 4 -18.24 25.16 8.37
CA CYS A 4 -17.24 25.34 7.32
C CYS A 4 -17.63 26.56 6.47
N THR A 5 -16.99 27.70 6.71
CA THR A 5 -17.29 28.92 5.95
C THR A 5 -16.67 28.86 4.54
N PRO A 6 -17.37 29.34 3.48
CA PRO A 6 -16.88 29.26 2.10
C PRO A 6 -15.48 29.88 1.86
N LYS A 7 -15.12 30.92 2.63
CA LYS A 7 -13.80 31.55 2.57
C LYS A 7 -12.67 30.59 3.00
N HIS A 8 -12.95 29.64 3.89
CA HIS A 8 -11.99 28.63 4.34
C HIS A 8 -11.69 27.61 3.23
N VAL A 9 -12.71 27.20 2.47
CA VAL A 9 -12.56 26.25 1.36
C VAL A 9 -11.72 26.88 0.24
N GLU A 10 -12.01 28.12 -0.13
CA GLU A 10 -11.31 28.85 -1.18
C GLU A 10 -9.81 29.03 -0.86
N HIS A 11 -9.49 29.36 0.39
CA HIS A 11 -8.11 29.49 0.85
C HIS A 11 -7.35 28.16 0.76
N ARG A 12 -7.97 27.05 1.21
CA ARG A 12 -7.34 25.72 1.12
C ARG A 12 -7.15 25.28 -0.33
N PHE A 13 -8.12 25.55 -1.19
CA PHE A 13 -8.03 25.21 -2.61
C PHE A 13 -6.91 25.99 -3.30
N LYS A 14 -6.75 27.28 -2.97
CA LYS A 14 -5.61 28.09 -3.44
C LYS A 14 -4.29 27.50 -2.97
N THR A 15 -4.15 27.13 -1.70
CA THR A 15 -2.93 26.50 -1.18
C THR A 15 -2.62 25.17 -1.89
N LEU A 16 -3.62 24.31 -2.09
CA LEU A 16 -3.46 23.05 -2.81
C LEU A 16 -2.99 23.29 -4.25
N LYS A 17 -3.57 24.28 -4.93
CA LYS A 17 -3.19 24.66 -6.29
C LYS A 17 -1.75 25.17 -6.36
N THR A 18 -1.34 26.02 -5.41
CA THR A 18 0.05 26.52 -5.34
C THR A 18 1.03 25.38 -5.08
N ASN A 19 0.71 24.47 -4.16
CA ASN A 19 1.54 23.31 -3.85
C ASN A 19 1.69 22.38 -5.06
N TRP A 20 0.59 22.13 -5.77
CA TRP A 20 0.61 21.32 -7.00
C TRP A 20 1.47 21.95 -8.10
N ASN A 21 1.36 23.27 -8.29
CA ASN A 21 2.20 24.00 -9.25
C ASN A 21 3.69 23.89 -8.89
N THR A 22 4.04 23.97 -7.60
CA THR A 22 5.42 23.78 -7.13
C THR A 22 5.92 22.36 -7.42
N ILE A 23 5.11 21.33 -7.17
CA ILE A 23 5.45 19.93 -7.46
C ILE A 23 5.65 19.73 -8.97
N ALA A 24 4.75 20.28 -9.80
CA ALA A 24 4.87 20.21 -11.25
C ALA A 24 6.16 20.89 -11.76
N LEU A 25 6.54 22.03 -11.17
CA LEU A 25 7.78 22.73 -11.49
C LEU A 25 9.02 21.91 -11.09
N LEU A 26 9.00 21.29 -9.90
CA LEU A 26 10.07 20.42 -9.42
C LEU A 26 10.22 19.17 -10.29
N ARG A 27 9.12 18.61 -10.80
CA ARG A 27 9.12 17.46 -11.71
C ARG A 27 9.71 17.80 -13.08
N ASN A 28 9.40 18.98 -13.61
CA ASN A 28 9.87 19.39 -14.94
C ASN A 28 11.30 19.92 -14.94
N LYS A 29 11.79 20.41 -13.78
CA LYS A 29 13.23 20.59 -13.58
C LYS A 29 13.84 19.18 -13.53
N LYS A 30 14.50 18.76 -14.61
CA LYS A 30 15.38 17.57 -14.63
C LYS A 30 16.52 17.78 -13.65
N SER A 31 16.20 17.63 -12.37
CA SER A 31 17.14 17.73 -11.27
C SER A 31 17.98 16.48 -11.31
N LYS A 32 19.31 16.65 -11.25
CA LYS A 32 20.27 15.55 -11.05
C LYS A 32 20.15 14.90 -9.65
N PHE A 33 19.15 15.31 -8.85
CA PHE A 33 18.84 14.71 -7.57
C PHE A 33 17.96 13.48 -7.73
N GLY A 34 18.55 12.31 -7.44
CA GLY A 34 18.01 11.24 -6.58
C GLY A 34 16.73 10.48 -6.94
N TRP A 35 15.78 11.06 -7.69
CA TRP A 35 14.52 10.40 -8.04
C TRP A 35 14.71 9.19 -8.96
N LYS A 36 15.89 9.07 -9.58
CA LYS A 36 16.30 7.91 -10.37
C LYS A 36 16.27 6.59 -9.58
N ILE A 37 16.44 6.62 -8.25
CA ILE A 37 16.41 5.41 -7.39
C ILE A 37 15.03 4.77 -7.39
N ILE A 38 13.96 5.56 -7.54
CA ILE A 38 12.58 5.06 -7.51
C ILE A 38 12.15 4.58 -8.91
N THR A 39 12.80 5.05 -9.98
CA THR A 39 12.38 4.80 -11.36
C THR A 39 13.22 3.77 -12.11
N TYR A 40 14.36 3.33 -11.56
CA TYR A 40 15.26 2.40 -12.25
C TYR A 40 15.26 1.02 -11.60
N ASP A 41 15.26 -0.02 -12.43
CA ASP A 41 15.37 -1.40 -11.97
C ASP A 41 16.72 -1.63 -11.25
N ARG A 42 16.73 -2.43 -10.19
CA ARG A 42 17.86 -2.58 -9.24
C ARG A 42 19.19 -2.96 -9.92
N THR A 43 19.14 -3.56 -11.10
CA THR A 43 20.27 -4.15 -11.82
C THR A 43 21.26 -3.16 -12.42
N VAL A 44 20.92 -1.86 -12.52
CA VAL A 44 21.85 -0.86 -13.08
C VAL A 44 22.71 -0.17 -12.02
N TYR A 45 22.37 -0.30 -10.74
CA TYR A 45 23.24 0.17 -9.66
C TYR A 45 24.51 -0.68 -9.53
N ASP A 46 24.41 -2.00 -9.71
CA ASP A 46 25.54 -2.91 -9.52
C ASP A 46 26.63 -2.72 -10.61
N GLU A 47 26.24 -2.40 -11.85
CA GLU A 47 27.21 -2.12 -12.94
C GLU A 47 27.97 -0.79 -12.75
N GLU A 48 27.39 0.17 -12.03
CA GLU A 48 27.96 1.51 -11.87
C GLU A 48 28.83 1.63 -10.60
N VAL A 49 28.57 0.81 -9.58
CA VAL A 49 29.37 0.73 -8.35
C VAL A 49 30.73 0.04 -8.58
N GLU A 50 30.83 -0.92 -9.49
CA GLU A 50 32.07 -1.67 -9.73
C GLU A 50 33.18 -0.83 -10.42
N LYS A 51 32.84 0.32 -11.01
CA LYS A 51 33.78 1.16 -11.77
C LYS A 51 34.48 2.27 -10.98
N GLN A 52 34.20 2.45 -9.68
CA GLN A 52 34.74 3.59 -8.89
C GLN A 52 35.45 3.21 -7.59
N VAL A 53 36.21 2.11 -7.56
CA VAL A 53 37.13 1.84 -6.45
C VAL A 53 38.51 2.42 -6.78
N ASP A 54 38.71 3.70 -6.47
CA ASP A 54 40.05 4.28 -6.29
C ASP A 54 40.39 4.30 -4.79
N PRO A 55 41.38 3.50 -4.33
CA PRO A 55 41.70 3.34 -2.92
C PRO A 55 42.73 4.40 -2.46
N SER A 56 42.31 5.66 -2.31
CA SER A 56 43.21 6.67 -1.72
C SER A 56 42.52 7.83 -1.00
N HIS A 57 41.67 7.56 0.00
CA HIS A 57 41.36 8.55 1.04
C HIS A 57 41.14 7.89 2.41
N VAL A 58 42.19 7.25 2.91
CA VAL A 58 42.35 7.01 4.36
C VAL A 58 43.08 8.23 4.93
N ALA A 59 42.33 9.17 5.52
CA ALA A 59 42.88 10.15 6.45
C ALA A 59 41.80 10.69 7.39
N SER A 60 41.79 10.08 8.57
CA SER A 60 41.36 10.57 9.89
C SER A 60 40.90 12.04 10.01
N ASN A 61 39.71 12.20 10.58
CA ASN A 61 39.40 13.26 11.54
C ASN A 61 38.24 12.82 12.47
N GLU A 62 38.58 12.03 13.48
CA GLU A 62 37.77 11.98 14.69
C GLU A 62 37.81 13.36 15.37
N THR A 63 36.80 14.16 15.11
CA THR A 63 36.36 15.19 16.06
C THR A 63 34.91 14.96 16.36
N TRP A 64 34.70 14.27 17.47
CA TRP A 64 33.48 14.22 18.24
C TRP A 64 32.97 15.66 18.49
N SER A 65 32.13 16.17 17.60
CA SER A 65 31.31 17.33 17.88
C SER A 65 29.94 16.82 18.30
N HIS A 66 29.64 16.88 19.59
CA HIS A 66 28.25 16.85 20.07
C HIS A 66 27.53 18.09 19.52
N ARG A 67 27.08 17.99 18.26
CA ARG A 67 26.17 18.97 17.67
C ARG A 67 24.89 18.89 18.47
N LYS A 68 24.58 19.97 19.21
CA LYS A 68 23.23 20.28 19.68
C LYS A 68 22.27 20.00 18.52
N ARG A 69 21.46 18.94 18.66
CA ARG A 69 20.43 18.58 17.69
C ARG A 69 19.52 19.79 17.54
N SER A 70 19.55 20.44 16.38
CA SER A 70 18.76 21.65 16.13
C SER A 70 17.29 21.32 16.33
N HIS A 71 16.54 22.16 17.04
CA HIS A 71 15.12 21.95 17.35
C HIS A 71 14.28 21.68 16.09
N ALA A 72 14.70 22.20 14.94
CA ALA A 72 14.09 21.91 13.63
C ALA A 72 14.22 20.43 13.21
N THR A 73 15.38 19.81 13.45
CA THR A 73 15.62 18.40 13.12
C THR A 73 14.82 17.43 14.01
N MET A 74 14.53 17.81 15.26
CA MET A 74 13.65 17.02 16.13
C MET A 74 12.18 17.10 15.71
N ILE A 75 11.74 18.22 15.15
CA ILE A 75 10.37 18.38 14.62
C ILE A 75 10.20 17.53 13.35
N GLU A 76 11.17 17.54 12.44
CA GLU A 76 11.14 16.68 11.25
C GLU A 76 11.14 15.18 11.62
N ASP A 77 12.01 14.76 12.54
CA ASP A 77 12.04 13.37 13.04
C ASP A 77 10.68 12.96 13.63
N ALA A 78 10.05 13.82 14.43
CA ALA A 78 8.73 13.53 15.03
C ALA A 78 7.61 13.43 13.97
N VAL A 79 7.63 14.27 12.95
CA VAL A 79 6.67 14.23 11.84
C VAL A 79 6.84 12.96 11.01
N TYR A 80 8.07 12.54 10.73
CA TYR A 80 8.34 11.29 10.02
C TYR A 80 7.90 10.05 10.82
N GLN A 81 8.09 10.06 12.14
CA GLN A 81 7.61 8.99 13.01
C GLN A 81 6.08 8.89 13.02
N ASP A 82 5.36 10.02 13.15
CA ASP A 82 3.90 10.02 13.11
C ASP A 82 3.36 9.54 11.75
N LEU A 83 3.95 10.00 10.65
CA LEU A 83 3.61 9.53 9.31
C LEU A 83 3.88 8.03 9.13
N SER A 84 4.99 7.52 9.64
CA SER A 84 5.31 6.08 9.60
C SER A 84 4.27 5.26 10.37
N ILE A 85 3.84 5.75 11.54
CA ILE A 85 2.81 5.09 12.35
C ILE A 85 1.45 5.10 11.62
N GLN A 86 1.07 6.23 11.03
CA GLN A 86 -0.17 6.35 10.24
C GLN A 86 -0.15 5.40 9.04
N LEU A 87 0.96 5.35 8.31
CA LEU A 87 1.12 4.46 7.17
C LEU A 87 1.07 2.99 7.59
N GLY A 88 1.68 2.63 8.72
CA GLY A 88 1.57 1.30 9.31
C GLY A 88 0.12 0.91 9.63
N LYS A 89 -0.65 1.83 10.22
CA LYS A 89 -2.10 1.61 10.48
C LYS A 89 -2.90 1.39 9.19
N VAL A 90 -2.61 2.17 8.14
CA VAL A 90 -3.25 2.00 6.83
C VAL A 90 -2.89 0.66 6.21
N ALA A 91 -1.62 0.26 6.24
CA ALA A 91 -1.15 -1.03 5.73
C ALA A 91 -1.86 -2.20 6.45
N SER A 92 -1.92 -2.17 7.78
CA SER A 92 -2.63 -3.21 8.56
C SER A 92 -4.14 -3.23 8.30
N ALA A 93 -4.76 -2.08 8.00
CA ALA A 93 -6.17 -2.05 7.62
C ALA A 93 -6.40 -2.69 6.25
N ILE A 94 -5.52 -2.43 5.27
CA ILE A 94 -5.57 -3.05 3.93
C ILE A 94 -5.36 -4.56 4.02
N GLU A 95 -4.39 -5.01 4.80
CA GLU A 95 -4.12 -6.44 5.04
C GLU A 95 -5.36 -7.16 5.58
N LYS A 96 -6.00 -6.62 6.63
CA LYS A 96 -7.26 -7.16 7.18
C LYS A 96 -8.43 -7.15 6.20
N ILE A 97 -8.50 -6.14 5.33
CA ILE A 97 -9.52 -6.10 4.27
C ILE A 97 -9.24 -7.21 3.25
N SER A 98 -7.98 -7.48 2.94
CA SER A 98 -7.57 -8.53 1.99
C SER A 98 -7.81 -9.95 2.52
N GLU A 99 -7.55 -10.20 3.80
CA GLU A 99 -7.83 -11.50 4.46
C GLU A 99 -9.33 -11.84 4.43
N ASN A 100 -10.18 -10.82 4.44
CA ASN A 100 -11.64 -10.98 4.42
C ASN A 100 -12.22 -11.06 3.00
N GLN A 101 -11.41 -10.97 1.93
CA GLN A 101 -11.92 -11.12 0.56
C GLN A 101 -12.15 -12.59 0.24
N LEU A 102 -13.34 -12.92 -0.29
CA LEU A 102 -13.58 -14.25 -0.81
C LEU A 102 -12.82 -14.47 -2.10
N ASN A 103 -12.12 -15.61 -2.21
CA ASN A 103 -11.62 -16.06 -3.49
C ASN A 103 -12.72 -16.84 -4.23
N PHE A 104 -13.41 -16.16 -5.15
CA PHE A 104 -14.47 -16.76 -5.97
C PHE A 104 -13.98 -17.93 -6.83
N GLY A 105 -12.69 -17.97 -7.18
CA GLY A 105 -12.10 -19.14 -7.86
C GLY A 105 -12.11 -20.38 -6.97
N SER A 106 -11.70 -20.23 -5.71
CA SER A 106 -11.78 -21.33 -4.74
C SER A 106 -13.22 -21.74 -4.43
N LEU A 107 -14.15 -20.78 -4.40
CA LEU A 107 -15.58 -21.05 -4.22
C LEU A 107 -16.13 -21.90 -5.38
N TYR A 108 -15.78 -21.54 -6.61
CA TYR A 108 -16.19 -22.27 -7.80
C TYR A 108 -15.69 -23.73 -7.76
N GLU A 109 -14.40 -23.92 -7.49
CA GLU A 109 -13.83 -25.26 -7.36
C GLU A 109 -14.53 -26.09 -6.28
N GLU A 110 -14.83 -25.49 -5.12
CA GLU A 110 -15.46 -26.20 -4.01
C GLU A 110 -16.91 -26.60 -4.31
N VAL A 111 -17.68 -25.71 -4.95
CA VAL A 111 -19.04 -26.03 -5.40
C VAL A 111 -19.02 -27.12 -6.48
N MET A 112 -18.05 -27.10 -7.39
CA MET A 112 -17.95 -28.06 -8.49
C MET A 112 -17.40 -29.44 -8.07
N LYS A 113 -16.68 -29.53 -6.96
CA LYS A 113 -16.23 -30.82 -6.39
C LYS A 113 -17.36 -31.65 -5.77
N MET A 114 -18.57 -31.10 -5.66
CA MET A 114 -19.69 -31.79 -5.02
C MET A 114 -20.21 -32.95 -5.88
N ASP A 115 -19.77 -34.18 -5.57
CA ASP A 115 -20.25 -35.38 -6.24
C ASP A 115 -21.72 -35.69 -5.91
N GLY A 116 -22.50 -36.03 -6.94
CA GLY A 116 -23.87 -36.52 -6.83
C GLY A 116 -24.97 -35.52 -7.21
N PHE A 117 -24.62 -34.33 -7.69
CA PHE A 117 -25.54 -33.31 -8.19
C PHE A 117 -25.31 -33.04 -9.68
N GLU A 118 -26.34 -32.60 -10.40
CA GLU A 118 -26.18 -32.18 -11.79
C GLU A 118 -25.40 -30.87 -11.89
N GLU A 119 -24.52 -30.76 -12.88
CA GLU A 119 -23.67 -29.58 -13.10
C GLU A 119 -24.47 -28.28 -13.23
N ASN A 120 -25.65 -28.34 -13.85
CA ASN A 120 -26.56 -27.18 -13.96
C ASN A 120 -27.09 -26.70 -12.60
N MET A 121 -27.31 -27.62 -11.67
CA MET A 121 -27.73 -27.31 -10.29
C MET A 121 -26.56 -26.69 -9.52
N LEU A 122 -25.35 -27.22 -9.68
CA LEU A 122 -24.13 -26.68 -9.08
C LEU A 122 -23.83 -25.26 -9.59
N ALA A 123 -23.98 -25.02 -10.90
CA ALA A 123 -23.82 -23.70 -11.51
C ALA A 123 -24.83 -22.69 -10.96
N SER A 124 -26.10 -23.08 -10.83
CA SER A 124 -27.15 -22.20 -10.26
C SER A 124 -26.86 -21.83 -8.80
N THR A 125 -26.33 -22.77 -8.03
CA THR A 125 -25.91 -22.55 -6.63
C THR A 125 -24.70 -21.64 -6.55
N PHE A 126 -23.71 -21.82 -7.43
CA PHE A 126 -22.59 -20.90 -7.52
C PHE A 126 -23.07 -19.47 -7.82
N ASP A 127 -23.95 -19.29 -8.80
CA ASP A 127 -24.51 -17.97 -9.15
C ASP A 127 -25.25 -17.34 -7.96
N HIS A 128 -25.99 -18.14 -7.19
CA HIS A 128 -26.67 -17.70 -5.97
C HIS A 128 -25.67 -17.25 -4.88
N LEU A 129 -24.62 -18.05 -4.64
CA LEU A 129 -23.57 -17.74 -3.67
C LEU A 129 -22.73 -16.52 -4.09
N ASN A 130 -22.47 -16.37 -5.38
CA ASN A 130 -21.76 -15.23 -5.95
C ASN A 130 -22.56 -13.92 -5.75
N GLY A 131 -23.89 -13.99 -5.72
CA GLY A 131 -24.77 -12.86 -5.42
C GLY A 131 -24.82 -12.45 -3.94
N ASP A 132 -24.45 -13.34 -3.01
CA ASP A 132 -24.41 -13.08 -1.57
C ASP A 132 -23.09 -13.55 -0.96
N GLU A 133 -22.12 -12.63 -0.94
CA GLU A 133 -20.78 -12.85 -0.39
C GLU A 133 -20.80 -13.41 1.04
N LYS A 134 -21.81 -13.05 1.85
CA LYS A 134 -21.94 -13.56 3.23
C LYS A 134 -22.32 -15.04 3.23
N GLN A 135 -23.20 -15.47 2.34
CA GLN A 135 -23.54 -16.88 2.17
C GLN A 135 -22.38 -17.68 1.61
N ALA A 136 -21.68 -17.14 0.61
CA ALA A 136 -20.46 -17.75 0.08
C ALA A 136 -19.38 -17.94 1.16
N LYS A 137 -19.20 -16.96 2.06
CA LYS A 137 -18.26 -17.09 3.20
C LYS A 137 -18.70 -18.18 4.16
N SER A 138 -19.99 -18.21 4.49
CA SER A 138 -20.58 -19.23 5.35
C SER A 138 -20.43 -20.64 4.76
N PHE A 139 -20.58 -20.77 3.44
CA PHE A 139 -20.39 -22.01 2.70
C PHE A 139 -18.93 -22.49 2.78
N MET A 140 -17.96 -21.61 2.49
CA MET A 140 -16.52 -21.93 2.54
C MET A 140 -16.02 -22.30 3.95
N LEU A 141 -16.68 -21.85 5.02
CA LEU A 141 -16.34 -22.21 6.40
C LEU A 141 -16.87 -23.58 6.84
N LYS A 142 -17.82 -24.16 6.10
CA LYS A 142 -18.43 -25.45 6.42
C LYS A 142 -17.60 -26.60 5.83
N ILE A 143 -17.48 -27.68 6.59
CA ILE A 143 -16.81 -28.93 6.17
C ILE A 143 -17.71 -29.68 5.17
N ASP A 144 -17.13 -30.40 4.21
CA ASP A 144 -17.75 -31.11 3.06
C ASP A 144 -19.09 -31.79 3.35
N LYS A 145 -19.26 -32.40 4.53
CA LYS A 145 -20.49 -33.09 4.92
C LYS A 145 -21.71 -32.17 5.01
N LEU A 146 -21.52 -30.88 5.24
CA LEU A 146 -22.58 -29.88 5.36
C LEU A 146 -22.85 -29.14 4.04
N HIS A 147 -21.94 -29.21 3.05
CA HIS A 147 -22.21 -28.67 1.71
C HIS A 147 -23.37 -29.41 1.05
N LYS A 148 -23.44 -30.74 1.22
CA LYS A 148 -24.52 -31.58 0.70
C LYS A 148 -25.90 -31.31 1.30
N GLN A 149 -25.97 -30.66 2.47
CA GLN A 149 -27.25 -30.28 3.08
C GLN A 149 -27.76 -28.92 2.60
N TRP A 150 -26.96 -28.20 1.82
CA TRP A 150 -27.26 -26.85 1.36
C TRP A 150 -27.93 -26.84 -0.03
N LEU A 151 -27.67 -27.87 -0.84
CA LEU A 151 -28.35 -28.19 -2.09
C LEU A 151 -29.57 -29.07 -1.83
#